data_AF-A0A1U7XSE5-F1
#
_entry.id   AF-A0A1U7XSE5-F1
#
_cell.length_a   1.000
_cell.length_b   1.000
_cell.length_c   1.000
_cell.angle_alpha   90.00
_cell.angle_beta   90.00
_cell.angle_gamma   90.00
#
_symmetry.space_group_name_H-M   'P 1'
#
loop_
_entity.id
_entity.type
_entity.pdbx_description
1 polymer ?
#
loop_
_entity_poly.entity_id
_entity_poly.type
_entity_poly.pdbx_seq_one_letter_code
_entity_poly.pdbx_strand_id
1 'polypeptide(L)'
;MMSASSCSAPLLIFPAFLFLFLVYFSQLNHSSFSKTPPLNNKILHDNQQVALIQENIHAKKSSVEKIEEDLARARAAIQRAIRSKNYTSYKEEQRFIPSGSIYRNSYAFHQSYIEMMKRFKVWTYKEGDLPMVHNGPMKEIYAIEGHFIGEMETEKTPNFLASHPDEAHAFFIPISVAYIVQFLFIPGTNHIFRAKLQRVVEDYIHVISNKYPYWNRSNGADHFILSCHDWVRTYLFFIYLNYIQE
;
A
#
# COMPACT_ATOMS: atom_id res chain seq x y z
N MET A 1 -59.00 11.76 8.26
CA MET A 1 -58.56 12.95 7.48
C MET A 1 -57.04 13.04 7.62
N MET A 2 -56.31 12.56 6.60
CA MET A 2 -55.40 13.35 5.72
C MET A 2 -54.15 13.86 6.47
N SER A 3 -52.89 13.67 6.04
CA SER A 3 -52.31 13.16 4.79
C SER A 3 -50.87 12.67 5.03
N ALA A 4 -50.44 11.66 4.28
CA ALA A 4 -49.04 11.31 4.09
C ALA A 4 -48.34 12.34 3.18
N SER A 5 -47.07 12.64 3.48
CA SER A 5 -46.19 13.37 2.57
C SER A 5 -44.82 12.68 2.55
N SER A 6 -44.58 11.98 1.43
CA SER A 6 -43.29 11.42 1.01
C SER A 6 -42.31 12.52 0.67
N CYS A 7 -41.04 12.37 1.06
CA CYS A 7 -39.94 13.04 0.37
C CYS A 7 -38.86 11.99 0.08
N SER A 8 -38.75 11.65 -1.20
CA SER A 8 -37.79 10.74 -1.79
C SER A 8 -36.64 11.52 -2.43
N ALA A 9 -35.46 10.89 -2.44
CA ALA A 9 -34.14 11.35 -2.92
C ALA A 9 -33.26 12.10 -1.88
N PRO A 10 -32.05 11.57 -1.62
CA PRO A 10 -30.96 11.80 -2.57
C PRO A 10 -30.16 10.52 -2.86
N LEU A 11 -30.70 9.60 -3.67
CA LEU A 11 -29.94 8.44 -4.16
C LEU A 11 -29.16 8.70 -5.47
N LEU A 12 -29.32 9.88 -6.07
CA LEU A 12 -28.72 10.23 -7.37
C LEU A 12 -27.45 11.09 -7.27
N ILE A 13 -27.13 11.64 -6.10
CA ILE A 13 -25.94 12.50 -5.93
C ILE A 13 -24.66 11.65 -5.92
N PHE A 14 -24.70 10.46 -5.32
CA PHE A 14 -23.56 9.56 -5.23
C PHE A 14 -23.09 8.99 -6.59
N PRO A 15 -23.98 8.48 -7.47
CA PRO A 15 -23.54 8.02 -8.79
C PRO A 15 -23.07 9.17 -9.70
N ALA A 16 -23.61 10.38 -9.53
CA ALA A 16 -23.15 11.56 -10.27
C ALA A 16 -21.72 11.98 -9.88
N PHE A 17 -21.39 11.93 -8.58
CA PHE A 17 -20.03 12.17 -8.09
C PHE A 17 -19.04 11.09 -8.55
N LEU A 18 -19.44 9.81 -8.52
CA LEU A 18 -18.59 8.72 -9.02
C LEU A 18 -18.34 8.82 -10.53
N PHE A 19 -19.35 9.25 -11.30
CA PHE A 19 -19.20 9.45 -12.74
C PHE A 19 -18.30 10.64 -13.07
N LEU A 20 -18.45 11.77 -12.37
CA LEU A 20 -17.54 12.92 -12.49
C LEU A 20 -16.10 12.56 -12.10
N PHE A 21 -15.93 11.76 -11.06
CA PHE A 21 -14.62 11.23 -10.65
C PHE A 21 -14.00 10.39 -11.78
N LEU A 22 -14.74 9.43 -12.36
CA LEU A 22 -14.22 8.60 -13.46
C LEU A 22 -13.94 9.40 -14.75
N VAL A 23 -14.73 10.43 -15.07
CA VAL A 23 -14.50 11.31 -16.22
C VAL A 23 -13.28 12.22 -16.00
N TYR A 24 -13.08 12.74 -14.79
CA TYR A 24 -11.92 13.56 -14.46
C TYR A 24 -10.60 12.76 -14.52
N PHE A 25 -10.58 11.53 -13.99
CA PHE A 25 -9.37 10.68 -14.04
C PHE A 25 -9.10 10.08 -15.42
N SER A 26 -10.11 9.94 -16.29
CA SER A 26 -9.88 9.52 -17.68
C SER A 26 -9.29 10.62 -18.56
N GLN A 27 -9.53 11.90 -18.24
CA GLN A 27 -8.89 13.04 -18.93
C GLN A 27 -7.39 13.15 -18.59
N LEU A 28 -7.00 12.82 -17.35
CA LEU A 28 -5.59 12.84 -16.92
C LEU A 28 -4.75 11.70 -17.54
N ASN A 29 -5.37 10.60 -17.97
CA ASN A 29 -4.68 9.49 -18.63
C ASN A 29 -4.52 9.64 -20.15
N HIS A 30 -5.10 10.70 -20.75
CA HIS A 30 -5.12 10.85 -22.21
C HIS A 30 -4.20 11.95 -22.76
N SER A 31 -3.47 12.67 -21.91
CA SER A 31 -2.63 13.81 -22.31
C SER A 31 -1.13 13.58 -22.07
N SER A 32 -0.57 12.48 -22.58
CA SER A 32 0.87 12.41 -22.90
C SER A 32 1.24 11.12 -23.63
N PHE A 33 1.02 11.07 -24.94
CA PHE A 33 1.97 10.39 -25.82
C PHE A 33 1.96 11.05 -27.20
N SER A 34 3.00 11.84 -27.46
CA SER A 34 3.17 12.62 -28.69
C SER A 34 3.43 11.71 -29.89
N LYS A 35 2.86 12.10 -31.02
CA LYS A 35 3.14 11.57 -32.37
C LYS A 35 4.63 11.74 -32.71
N THR A 36 5.29 10.69 -33.18
CA THR A 36 6.61 10.77 -33.82
C THR A 36 6.47 11.16 -35.30
N PRO A 37 7.29 12.10 -35.84
CA PRO A 37 7.46 12.29 -37.28
C PRO A 37 8.51 11.30 -37.84
N PRO A 38 8.54 11.03 -39.16
CA PRO A 38 9.44 10.03 -39.73
C PRO A 38 10.87 10.57 -39.79
N LEU A 39 11.83 9.77 -39.31
CA LEU A 39 13.26 10.07 -39.37
C LEU A 39 13.81 9.64 -40.73
N ASN A 40 14.38 10.60 -41.47
CA ASN A 40 15.08 10.36 -42.72
C ASN A 40 16.53 9.95 -42.44
N ASN A 41 16.99 8.90 -43.13
CA ASN A 41 18.29 8.29 -42.92
C ASN A 41 19.44 9.20 -43.38
N LYS A 42 20.41 9.47 -42.49
CA LYS A 42 21.79 9.74 -42.90
C LYS A 42 22.74 9.02 -41.96
N ILE A 43 23.18 7.86 -42.41
CA ILE A 43 24.10 6.95 -41.74
C ILE A 43 25.52 7.53 -41.83
N LEU A 44 26.32 7.17 -40.81
CA LEU A 44 27.78 7.04 -40.83
C LEU A 44 28.60 8.16 -40.13
N HIS A 45 28.37 8.38 -38.83
CA HIS A 45 29.44 8.70 -37.87
C HIS A 45 29.07 8.53 -36.38
N ASP A 46 27.89 7.97 -36.07
CA ASP A 46 27.19 8.19 -34.79
C ASP A 46 27.25 7.02 -33.78
N ASN A 47 27.87 5.89 -34.13
CA ASN A 47 27.79 4.68 -33.29
C ASN A 47 28.47 4.82 -31.91
N GLN A 48 29.43 5.73 -31.77
CA GLN A 48 30.11 6.00 -30.50
C GLN A 48 29.36 7.02 -29.63
N GLN A 49 28.64 7.96 -30.27
CA GLN A 49 27.78 8.92 -29.60
C GLN A 49 26.46 8.28 -29.15
N VAL A 50 25.88 7.41 -29.98
CA VAL A 50 24.69 6.61 -29.63
C VAL A 50 24.97 5.68 -28.45
N ALA A 51 26.17 5.08 -28.36
CA ALA A 51 26.55 4.25 -27.22
C ALA A 51 26.66 5.07 -25.92
N LEU A 52 27.29 6.25 -25.95
CA LEU A 52 27.41 7.15 -24.81
C LEU A 52 26.09 7.83 -24.42
N ILE A 53 25.20 8.06 -25.39
CA ILE A 53 23.84 8.56 -25.16
C ILE A 53 22.97 7.45 -24.56
N GLN A 54 23.11 6.19 -25.01
CA GLN A 54 22.43 5.04 -24.41
C GLN A 54 22.89 4.78 -22.97
N GLU A 55 24.19 4.99 -22.69
CA GLU A 55 24.77 4.87 -21.34
C GLU A 55 24.29 6.00 -20.40
N ASN A 56 24.10 7.22 -20.92
CA ASN A 56 23.56 8.35 -20.15
C ASN A 56 22.03 8.39 -20.05
N ILE A 57 21.30 7.77 -20.99
CA ILE A 57 19.84 7.52 -20.90
C ILE A 57 19.54 6.33 -19.99
N HIS A 58 20.53 5.49 -19.70
CA HIS A 58 20.57 4.69 -18.47
C HIS A 58 20.76 5.57 -17.22
N ALA A 59 20.11 6.74 -17.21
CA ALA A 59 19.79 7.52 -16.04
C ALA A 59 19.37 6.53 -14.95
N LYS A 60 20.09 6.58 -13.82
CA LYS A 60 19.89 5.71 -12.67
C LYS A 60 18.39 5.66 -12.35
N LYS A 61 17.71 4.58 -12.76
CA LYS A 61 16.25 4.42 -12.60
C LYS A 61 15.82 4.87 -11.22
N SER A 62 14.74 5.63 -11.15
CA SER A 62 14.20 6.09 -9.87
C SER A 62 13.82 4.88 -9.01
N SER A 63 13.82 5.04 -7.69
CA SER A 63 13.39 3.95 -6.79
C SER A 63 11.96 3.50 -7.10
N VAL A 64 11.08 4.46 -7.41
CA VAL A 64 9.68 4.20 -7.83
C VAL A 64 9.61 3.33 -9.10
N GLU A 65 10.41 3.65 -10.13
CA GLU A 65 10.46 2.85 -11.36
C GLU A 65 10.91 1.41 -11.09
N LYS A 66 11.91 1.21 -10.23
CA LYS A 66 12.38 -0.13 -9.87
C LYS A 66 11.29 -0.92 -9.17
N ILE A 67 10.59 -0.31 -8.22
CA ILE A 67 9.47 -0.94 -7.51
C ILE A 67 8.34 -1.30 -8.48
N GLU A 68 7.97 -0.42 -9.41
CA GLU A 68 6.93 -0.73 -10.39
C GLU A 68 7.35 -1.85 -11.34
N GLU A 69 8.61 -1.91 -11.76
CA GLU A 69 9.13 -3.04 -12.54
C GLU A 69 9.07 -4.37 -11.77
N ASP A 70 9.37 -4.36 -10.47
CA ASP A 70 9.23 -5.52 -9.60
C ASP A 70 7.77 -5.99 -9.48
N LEU A 71 6.84 -5.04 -9.28
CA LEU A 71 5.40 -5.33 -9.23
C LEU A 71 4.87 -5.83 -10.58
N ALA A 72 5.32 -5.26 -11.69
CA ALA A 72 4.96 -5.71 -13.04
C ALA A 72 5.40 -7.16 -13.27
N ARG A 73 6.60 -7.54 -12.83
CA ARG A 73 7.07 -8.93 -12.88
C ARG A 73 6.22 -9.87 -12.02
N ALA A 74 5.84 -9.45 -10.82
CA ALA A 74 4.97 -10.24 -9.95
C ALA A 74 3.58 -10.46 -10.59
N ARG A 75 2.96 -9.39 -11.13
CA ARG A 75 1.68 -9.48 -11.85
C ARG A 75 1.78 -10.39 -13.07
N ALA A 76 2.86 -10.29 -13.85
CA ALA A 76 3.09 -11.18 -14.99
C ALA A 76 3.27 -12.65 -14.57
N ALA A 77 3.95 -12.92 -13.44
CA ALA A 77 4.08 -14.28 -12.91
C ALA A 77 2.73 -14.86 -12.48
N ILE A 78 1.91 -14.09 -11.76
CA ILE A 78 0.56 -14.50 -11.35
C ILE A 78 -0.31 -14.80 -12.58
N GLN A 79 -0.29 -13.92 -13.59
CA GLN A 79 -1.05 -14.14 -14.83
C GLN A 79 -0.59 -15.38 -15.59
N ARG A 80 0.72 -15.64 -15.63
CA ARG A 80 1.24 -16.89 -16.21
C ARG A 80 0.73 -18.10 -15.43
N ALA A 81 0.75 -18.07 -14.10
CA ALA A 81 0.29 -19.19 -13.28
C ALA A 81 -1.21 -19.49 -13.46
N ILE A 82 -2.02 -18.45 -13.63
CA ILE A 82 -3.45 -18.60 -13.97
C ILE A 82 -3.64 -19.32 -15.31
N ARG A 83 -2.86 -18.92 -16.34
CA ARG A 83 -2.99 -19.48 -17.69
C ARG A 83 -2.44 -20.89 -17.80
N SER A 84 -1.28 -21.16 -17.23
CA SER A 84 -0.62 -22.46 -17.27
C SER A 84 -1.23 -23.46 -16.29
N LYS A 85 -2.03 -23.01 -15.32
CA LYS A 85 -2.47 -23.81 -14.17
C LYS A 85 -1.28 -24.48 -13.48
N ASN A 86 -0.19 -23.72 -13.33
CA ASN A 86 1.05 -24.19 -12.72
C ASN A 86 1.76 -23.01 -12.06
N TYR A 87 2.48 -23.24 -10.97
CA TYR A 87 3.26 -22.22 -10.28
C TYR A 87 4.75 -22.38 -10.57
N THR A 88 5.48 -21.27 -10.51
CA THR A 88 6.94 -21.28 -10.64
C THR A 88 7.54 -20.97 -9.28
N SER A 89 8.00 -22.00 -8.57
CA SER A 89 8.73 -21.84 -7.31
C SER A 89 10.23 -21.77 -7.56
N TYR A 90 10.93 -20.94 -6.78
CA TYR A 90 12.40 -20.85 -6.75
C TYR A 90 13.01 -21.64 -5.59
N LYS A 91 12.19 -22.19 -4.69
CA LYS A 91 12.61 -23.05 -3.57
C LYS A 91 11.85 -24.37 -3.64
N GLU A 92 12.57 -25.49 -3.57
CA GLU A 92 12.00 -26.85 -3.59
C GLU A 92 11.11 -27.16 -2.37
N GLU A 93 11.13 -26.31 -1.33
CA GLU A 93 10.61 -26.66 0.00
C GLU A 93 9.13 -26.30 0.25
N GLN A 94 8.39 -25.74 -0.71
CA GLN A 94 6.98 -25.41 -0.49
C GLN A 94 6.06 -26.62 -0.72
N ARG A 95 5.91 -27.44 0.34
CA ARG A 95 4.96 -28.59 0.38
C ARG A 95 3.48 -28.19 0.36
N PHE A 96 3.14 -26.91 0.51
CA PHE A 96 1.75 -26.46 0.54
C PHE A 96 1.26 -26.09 -0.87
N ILE A 97 0.51 -27.00 -1.48
CA ILE A 97 -0.17 -26.78 -2.76
C ILE A 97 -1.63 -26.42 -2.44
N PRO A 98 -2.04 -25.15 -2.54
CA PRO A 98 -3.42 -24.76 -2.28
C PRO A 98 -4.33 -25.44 -3.31
N SER A 99 -5.36 -26.14 -2.82
CA SER A 99 -6.34 -26.85 -3.64
C SER A 99 -7.72 -26.77 -2.99
N GLY A 100 -8.75 -27.16 -3.74
CA GLY A 100 -10.14 -27.14 -3.27
C GLY A 100 -10.89 -25.84 -3.58
N SER A 101 -12.19 -25.85 -3.27
CA SER A 101 -13.15 -24.79 -3.59
C SER A 101 -13.03 -23.53 -2.74
N ILE A 102 -12.21 -23.56 -1.68
CA ILE A 102 -11.97 -22.41 -0.79
C ILE A 102 -11.28 -21.26 -1.56
N TYR A 103 -10.48 -21.59 -2.58
CA TYR A 103 -9.76 -20.61 -3.39
C TYR A 103 -10.54 -20.26 -4.65
N ARG A 104 -10.81 -18.96 -4.87
CA ARG A 104 -11.34 -18.48 -6.16
C ARG A 104 -10.42 -18.85 -7.32
N ASN A 105 -9.11 -18.79 -7.11
CA ASN A 105 -8.09 -19.30 -8.03
C ASN A 105 -6.85 -19.70 -7.22
N SER A 106 -6.64 -21.00 -7.04
CA SER A 106 -5.54 -21.52 -6.23
C SER A 106 -4.16 -21.20 -6.82
N TYR A 107 -4.02 -21.22 -8.16
CA TYR A 107 -2.77 -20.89 -8.84
C TYR A 107 -2.40 -19.42 -8.66
N ALA A 108 -3.37 -18.51 -8.78
CA ALA A 108 -3.16 -17.09 -8.54
C ALA A 108 -2.74 -16.82 -7.10
N PHE A 109 -3.46 -17.43 -6.15
CA PHE A 109 -3.18 -17.30 -4.71
C PHE A 109 -1.77 -17.79 -4.37
N HIS A 110 -1.41 -19.00 -4.80
CA HIS A 110 -0.09 -19.56 -4.52
C HIS A 110 1.03 -18.73 -5.14
N GLN A 111 0.89 -18.36 -6.43
CA GLN A 111 1.91 -17.57 -7.09
C GLN A 111 2.04 -16.17 -6.48
N SER A 112 0.95 -15.55 -6.02
CA SER A 112 1.01 -14.27 -5.31
C SER A 112 1.79 -14.38 -4.00
N TYR A 113 1.61 -15.46 -3.25
CA TYR A 113 2.37 -15.74 -2.04
C TYR A 113 3.87 -15.91 -2.35
N ILE A 114 4.21 -16.69 -3.38
CA ILE A 114 5.60 -16.87 -3.82
C ILE A 114 6.25 -15.54 -4.20
N GLU A 115 5.57 -14.70 -4.99
CA GLU A 115 6.12 -13.38 -5.38
C GLU A 115 6.24 -12.42 -4.19
N MET A 116 5.29 -12.45 -3.25
CA MET A 116 5.37 -11.71 -2.00
C MET A 116 6.60 -12.12 -1.19
N MET A 117 6.79 -13.43 -0.94
CA MET A 117 7.95 -13.97 -0.23
C MET A 117 9.29 -13.64 -0.90
N LYS A 118 9.28 -13.44 -2.22
CA LYS A 118 10.48 -13.18 -3.01
C LYS A 118 10.89 -11.71 -3.05
N ARG A 119 9.92 -10.81 -3.15
CA ARG A 119 10.17 -9.40 -3.52
C ARG A 119 9.67 -8.40 -2.49
N PHE A 120 8.60 -8.72 -1.77
CA PHE A 120 7.90 -7.72 -0.98
C PHE A 120 8.78 -7.24 0.17
N LYS A 121 8.94 -5.92 0.25
CA LYS A 121 9.76 -5.25 1.24
C LYS A 121 8.98 -4.13 1.91
N VAL A 122 9.08 -4.05 3.22
CA VAL A 122 8.40 -3.06 4.05
C VAL A 122 9.45 -2.28 4.84
N TRP A 123 9.33 -0.95 4.77
CA TRP A 123 10.11 -0.05 5.62
C TRP A 123 9.29 0.35 6.84
N THR A 124 9.85 0.24 8.04
CA THR A 124 9.17 0.63 9.27
C THR A 124 9.73 1.97 9.75
N TYR A 125 8.85 2.95 9.96
CA TYR A 125 9.22 4.21 10.63
C TYR A 125 9.77 3.96 12.02
N LYS A 126 10.56 4.88 12.57
CA LYS A 126 11.25 4.70 13.86
C LYS A 126 10.82 5.69 14.93
N GLU A 127 9.84 6.52 14.60
CA GLU A 127 9.28 7.56 15.46
C GLU A 127 8.28 6.95 16.43
N GLY A 128 8.05 7.68 17.52
CA GLY A 128 7.02 7.36 18.49
C GLY A 128 7.56 6.59 19.69
N ASP A 129 6.82 6.70 20.78
CA ASP A 129 7.21 6.15 22.06
C ASP A 129 6.33 4.96 22.46
N LEU A 130 6.94 4.06 23.24
CA LEU A 130 6.21 3.02 23.93
C LEU A 130 5.19 3.63 24.91
N PRO A 131 4.06 2.94 25.18
CA PRO A 131 3.68 1.65 24.62
C PRO A 131 2.90 1.74 23.31
N MET A 132 2.44 2.92 22.90
CA MET A 132 1.46 3.07 21.81
C MET A 132 2.05 2.88 20.41
N VAL A 133 3.38 3.00 20.28
CA VAL A 133 4.10 2.79 19.02
C VAL A 133 5.18 1.73 19.23
N HIS A 134 5.51 0.97 18.19
CA HIS A 134 6.55 -0.07 18.20
C HIS A 134 6.29 -1.24 19.16
N ASN A 135 5.07 -1.33 19.68
CA ASN A 135 4.65 -2.40 20.57
C ASN A 135 3.15 -2.62 20.41
N GLY A 136 2.69 -3.83 20.74
CA GLY A 136 1.29 -4.18 20.67
C GLY A 136 0.98 -5.38 21.57
N PRO A 137 -0.31 -5.69 21.77
CA PRO A 137 -0.71 -6.83 22.58
C PRO A 137 -0.28 -8.14 21.91
N MET A 138 0.34 -9.03 22.68
CA MET A 138 0.80 -10.35 22.23
C MET A 138 -0.19 -11.49 22.59
N LYS A 139 -1.37 -11.13 23.10
CA LYS A 139 -2.37 -12.09 23.61
C LYS A 139 -3.78 -11.68 23.18
N GLU A 140 -4.70 -12.63 23.30
CA GLU A 140 -6.13 -12.44 23.03
C GLU A 140 -6.44 -12.06 21.57
N ILE A 141 -7.63 -11.52 21.34
CA ILE A 141 -8.16 -11.17 20.01
C ILE A 141 -7.35 -10.09 19.28
N TYR A 142 -6.44 -9.41 19.97
CA TYR A 142 -5.58 -8.37 19.42
C TYR A 142 -4.14 -8.84 19.18
N ALA A 143 -3.84 -10.11 19.47
CA ALA A 143 -2.48 -10.67 19.39
C ALA A 143 -1.83 -10.46 18.01
N ILE A 144 -2.60 -10.54 16.92
CA ILE A 144 -2.05 -10.44 15.56
C ILE A 144 -1.46 -9.06 15.26
N GLU A 145 -2.00 -7.98 15.85
CA GLU A 145 -1.46 -6.63 15.70
C GLU A 145 -0.10 -6.52 16.38
N GLY A 146 0.01 -6.97 17.64
CA GLY A 146 1.30 -6.99 18.33
C GLY A 146 2.30 -7.93 17.67
N HIS A 147 1.87 -9.12 17.21
CA HIS A 147 2.75 -10.06 16.52
C HIS A 147 3.34 -9.43 15.27
N PHE A 148 2.51 -8.81 14.42
CA PHE A 148 3.01 -8.14 13.24
C PHE A 148 3.98 -7.00 13.58
N ILE A 149 3.63 -6.13 14.54
CA ILE A 149 4.54 -5.04 14.97
C ILE A 149 5.87 -5.62 15.44
N GLY A 150 5.85 -6.64 16.29
CA GLY A 150 7.05 -7.32 16.79
C GLY A 150 7.89 -7.92 15.66
N GLU A 151 7.26 -8.64 14.73
CA GLU A 151 7.95 -9.21 13.56
C GLU A 151 8.61 -8.12 12.70
N MET A 152 7.97 -6.95 12.54
CA MET A 152 8.49 -5.80 11.82
C MET A 152 9.54 -4.96 12.58
N GLU A 153 9.69 -5.17 13.89
CA GLU A 153 10.77 -4.55 14.69
C GLU A 153 11.98 -5.45 14.83
N THR A 154 11.81 -6.77 14.77
CA THR A 154 12.93 -7.70 14.93
C THR A 154 13.73 -7.85 13.63
N GLU A 155 15.06 -7.77 13.72
CA GLU A 155 15.96 -8.11 12.61
C GLU A 155 15.90 -9.60 12.20
N LYS A 156 15.11 -10.41 12.92
CA LYS A 156 14.92 -11.85 12.68
C LYS A 156 14.00 -12.15 11.49
N THR A 157 13.35 -11.14 10.91
CA THR A 157 12.51 -11.23 9.69
C THR A 157 13.15 -10.56 8.47
N PRO A 158 14.43 -10.86 8.13
CA PRO A 158 15.18 -10.10 7.13
C PRO A 158 14.56 -10.16 5.73
N ASN A 159 13.70 -11.14 5.46
CA ASN A 159 13.10 -11.34 4.16
C ASN A 159 12.10 -10.24 3.80
N PHE A 160 11.40 -9.64 4.78
CA PHE A 160 10.39 -8.61 4.53
C PHE A 160 10.84 -7.20 4.90
N LEU A 161 11.85 -7.05 5.76
CA LEU A 161 12.39 -5.74 6.09
C LEU A 161 13.18 -5.15 4.93
N ALA A 162 12.86 -3.90 4.57
CA ALA A 162 13.63 -3.08 3.66
C ALA A 162 14.85 -2.52 4.41
N SER A 163 16.05 -2.67 3.85
CA SER A 163 17.27 -2.08 4.42
C SER A 163 17.40 -0.59 4.09
N HIS A 164 16.72 -0.12 3.05
CA HIS A 164 16.65 1.28 2.64
C HIS A 164 15.22 1.64 2.17
N PRO A 165 14.72 2.86 2.39
CA PRO A 165 13.38 3.30 1.93
C PRO A 165 13.12 3.10 0.44
N ASP A 166 14.17 3.23 -0.38
CA ASP A 166 14.09 3.06 -1.85
C ASP A 166 13.81 1.62 -2.30
N GLU A 167 13.98 0.64 -1.41
CA GLU A 167 13.68 -0.77 -1.68
C GLU A 167 12.26 -1.15 -1.21
N ALA A 168 11.61 -0.25 -0.46
CA ALA A 168 10.32 -0.52 0.14
C ALA A 168 9.19 -0.45 -0.89
N HIS A 169 8.36 -1.49 -0.88
CA HIS A 169 7.10 -1.57 -1.61
C HIS A 169 5.95 -0.96 -0.80
N ALA A 170 6.08 -0.97 0.53
CA ALA A 170 5.14 -0.37 1.44
C ALA A 170 5.87 0.16 2.69
N PHE A 171 5.25 1.13 3.36
CA PHE A 171 5.79 1.77 4.55
C PHE A 171 4.88 1.52 5.73
N PHE A 172 5.40 0.88 6.76
CA PHE A 172 4.66 0.57 7.95
C PHE A 172 4.75 1.72 8.96
N ILE A 173 3.58 2.17 9.42
CA ILE A 173 3.42 3.09 10.54
C ILE A 173 3.12 2.25 11.79
N PRO A 174 4.09 2.07 12.71
CA PRO A 174 4.03 1.08 13.78
C PRO A 174 3.18 1.49 14.98
N ILE A 175 2.02 2.10 14.74
CA ILE A 175 1.04 2.48 15.77
C ILE A 175 0.21 1.26 16.17
N SER A 176 0.11 0.99 17.47
CA SER A 176 -0.87 0.03 18.00
C SER A 176 -2.16 0.73 18.42
N VAL A 177 -3.20 0.49 17.64
CA VAL A 177 -4.55 0.97 17.95
C VAL A 177 -5.08 0.31 19.22
N ALA A 178 -4.79 -0.98 19.42
CA ALA A 178 -5.21 -1.69 20.62
C ALA A 178 -4.62 -1.07 21.89
N TYR A 179 -3.34 -0.68 21.87
CA TYR A 179 -2.73 0.02 23.00
C TYR A 179 -3.20 1.47 23.12
N ILE A 180 -3.39 2.22 22.03
CA ILE A 180 -4.02 3.55 22.13
C ILE A 180 -5.38 3.45 22.84
N VAL A 181 -6.20 2.48 22.48
CA VAL A 181 -7.46 2.21 23.18
C VAL A 181 -7.19 1.88 24.64
N GLN A 182 -6.34 0.90 24.93
CA GLN A 182 -6.08 0.46 26.29
C GLN A 182 -5.62 1.61 27.22
N PHE A 183 -4.80 2.53 26.71
CA PHE A 183 -4.22 3.61 27.51
C PHE A 183 -5.01 4.93 27.48
N LEU A 184 -5.72 5.24 26.40
CA LEU A 184 -6.41 6.53 26.24
C LEU A 184 -7.94 6.44 26.33
N PHE A 185 -8.52 5.24 26.26
CA PHE A 185 -9.97 5.07 26.35
C PHE A 185 -10.45 5.22 27.80
N ILE A 186 -11.37 6.16 28.01
CA ILE A 186 -12.06 6.36 29.29
C ILE A 186 -13.51 5.89 29.11
N PRO A 187 -14.00 4.92 29.91
CA PRO A 187 -15.39 4.49 29.85
C PRO A 187 -16.38 5.66 29.89
N GLY A 188 -17.36 5.67 28.99
CA GLY A 188 -18.34 6.75 28.87
C GLY A 188 -17.92 7.92 27.95
N THR A 189 -16.71 7.90 27.39
CA THR A 189 -16.19 8.99 26.51
C THR A 189 -16.11 8.61 25.03
N ASN A 190 -16.87 7.60 24.58
CA ASN A 190 -16.82 7.06 23.22
C ASN A 190 -16.90 8.13 22.12
N HIS A 191 -17.75 9.15 22.31
CA HIS A 191 -17.95 10.25 21.37
C HIS A 191 -16.71 11.15 21.20
N ILE A 192 -15.84 11.24 22.21
CA ILE A 192 -14.59 12.02 22.18
C ILE A 192 -13.41 11.15 21.76
N PHE A 193 -13.45 9.86 22.09
CA PHE A 193 -12.35 8.93 21.85
C PHE A 193 -11.95 8.85 20.36
N ARG A 194 -12.92 8.90 19.44
CA ARG A 194 -12.66 8.99 18.00
C ARG A 194 -11.69 10.13 17.65
N ALA A 195 -11.98 11.34 18.14
CA ALA A 195 -11.18 12.52 17.86
C ALA A 195 -9.79 12.41 18.50
N LYS A 196 -9.68 11.77 19.68
CA LYS A 196 -8.38 11.51 20.31
C LYS A 196 -7.54 10.54 19.48
N LEU A 197 -8.12 9.42 19.03
CA LEU A 197 -7.44 8.45 18.19
C LEU A 197 -6.99 9.09 16.86
N GLN A 198 -7.86 9.89 16.25
CA GLN A 198 -7.52 10.65 15.04
C GLN A 198 -6.32 11.57 15.26
N ARG A 199 -6.32 12.39 16.31
CA ARG A 199 -5.19 13.28 16.62
C ARG A 199 -3.89 12.53 16.84
N VAL A 200 -3.91 11.41 17.56
CA VAL A 200 -2.69 10.60 17.79
C VAL A 200 -2.10 10.12 16.46
N VAL A 201 -2.94 9.68 15.53
CA VAL A 201 -2.50 9.25 14.20
C VAL A 201 -2.04 10.44 13.36
N GLU A 202 -2.78 11.54 13.34
CA GLU A 202 -2.41 12.78 12.62
C GLU A 202 -1.09 13.36 13.12
N ASP A 203 -0.88 13.43 14.44
CA ASP A 203 0.35 13.93 15.05
C ASP A 203 1.54 13.04 14.65
N TYR A 204 1.36 11.72 14.66
CA TYR A 204 2.39 10.79 14.19
C TYR A 204 2.72 11.02 12.72
N ILE A 205 1.70 11.09 11.88
CA ILE A 205 1.87 11.30 10.43
C ILE A 205 2.56 12.64 10.17
N HIS A 206 2.17 13.70 10.88
CA HIS A 206 2.79 15.01 10.78
C HIS A 206 4.29 14.95 11.09
N VAL A 207 4.71 14.17 12.09
CA VAL A 207 6.14 13.98 12.40
C VAL A 207 6.85 13.29 11.23
N ILE A 208 6.33 12.15 10.75
CA ILE A 208 7.02 11.38 9.71
C ILE A 208 7.00 12.06 8.34
N SER A 209 5.93 12.78 8.00
CA SER A 209 5.81 13.48 6.71
C SER A 209 6.75 14.67 6.61
N ASN A 210 6.99 15.37 7.73
CA ASN A 210 7.95 16.47 7.79
C ASN A 210 9.41 15.98 7.89
N LYS A 211 9.63 14.87 8.59
CA LYS A 211 10.98 14.33 8.83
C LYS A 211 11.55 13.58 7.62
N TYR A 212 10.70 12.88 6.86
CA TYR A 212 11.15 11.96 5.82
C TYR A 212 10.67 12.34 4.41
N PRO A 213 11.59 12.63 3.48
CA PRO A 213 11.24 12.97 2.09
C PRO A 213 10.47 11.88 1.35
N TYR A 214 10.63 10.61 1.75
CA TYR A 214 9.96 9.48 1.10
C TYR A 214 8.46 9.37 1.44
N TRP A 215 7.93 10.15 2.38
CA TRP A 215 6.47 10.28 2.53
C TRP A 215 5.83 10.82 1.24
N ASN A 216 6.48 11.80 0.62
CA ASN A 216 5.96 12.51 -0.56
C ASN A 216 6.05 11.70 -1.85
N ARG A 217 6.64 10.49 -1.84
CA ARG A 217 6.75 9.63 -3.03
C ARG A 217 5.38 9.16 -3.55
N SER A 218 4.44 9.01 -2.63
CA SER A 218 3.09 8.46 -2.85
C SER A 218 2.01 9.33 -2.20
N ASN A 219 2.40 10.42 -1.54
CA ASN A 219 1.57 11.21 -0.64
C ASN A 219 0.82 10.35 0.40
N GLY A 220 1.49 9.34 0.96
CA GLY A 220 0.89 8.42 1.95
C GLY A 220 0.23 7.16 1.36
N ALA A 221 0.08 7.04 0.04
CA ALA A 221 -0.69 5.95 -0.58
C ALA A 221 -0.03 4.56 -0.48
N ASP A 222 1.29 4.49 -0.28
CA ASP A 222 2.02 3.23 -0.03
C ASP A 222 2.36 3.01 1.45
N HIS A 223 1.84 3.87 2.32
CA HIS A 223 1.96 3.75 3.76
C HIS A 223 0.75 3.00 4.35
N PHE A 224 0.92 2.29 5.46
CA PHE A 224 -0.17 1.54 6.09
C PHE A 224 -0.01 1.43 7.61
N ILE A 225 -1.15 1.31 8.29
CA ILE A 225 -1.26 0.97 9.72
C ILE A 225 -1.97 -0.38 9.81
N LEU A 226 -1.53 -1.23 10.74
CA LEU A 226 -2.25 -2.46 11.07
C LEU A 226 -3.14 -2.24 12.28
N SER A 227 -4.38 -2.68 12.19
CA SER A 227 -5.27 -2.70 13.35
C SER A 227 -6.17 -3.92 13.32
N CYS A 228 -6.43 -4.47 14.49
CA CYS A 228 -7.41 -5.54 14.64
C CYS A 228 -8.85 -5.05 14.44
N HIS A 229 -9.69 -5.96 13.94
CA HIS A 229 -11.05 -5.75 13.42
C HIS A 229 -12.02 -4.84 14.19
N ASP A 230 -11.90 -4.72 15.52
CA ASP A 230 -12.84 -3.97 16.35
C ASP A 230 -12.74 -2.44 16.18
N TRP A 231 -11.57 -1.94 15.81
CA TRP A 231 -11.29 -0.49 15.76
C TRP A 231 -11.20 0.06 14.33
N VAL A 232 -10.94 -0.81 13.34
CA VAL A 232 -10.80 -0.44 11.92
C VAL A 232 -12.09 0.11 11.33
N ARG A 233 -13.21 -0.59 11.53
CA ARG A 233 -14.51 -0.22 10.96
C ARG A 233 -15.04 1.09 11.56
N THR A 234 -14.70 1.35 12.81
CA THR A 234 -15.27 2.45 13.58
C THR A 234 -14.46 3.74 13.40
N TYR A 235 -13.14 3.65 13.20
CA TYR A 235 -12.26 4.81 13.29
C TYR A 235 -11.17 4.92 12.20
N LEU A 236 -10.45 3.85 11.83
CA LEU A 236 -9.23 4.00 11.00
C LEU A 236 -9.45 4.27 9.51
N PHE A 237 -10.47 3.68 8.88
CA PHE A 237 -10.66 3.84 7.43
C PHE A 237 -10.88 5.31 7.02
N PHE A 238 -11.50 6.11 7.91
CA PHE A 238 -11.73 7.53 7.67
C PHE A 238 -10.49 8.40 7.95
N ILE A 239 -9.68 8.07 8.96
CA ILE A 239 -8.51 8.88 9.34
C ILE A 239 -7.46 8.84 8.22
N TYR A 240 -7.20 7.65 7.69
CA TYR A 240 -6.16 7.45 6.69
C TYR A 240 -6.52 8.07 5.33
N LEU A 241 -7.79 7.99 4.91
CA LEU A 241 -8.23 8.57 3.65
C LEU A 241 -8.37 10.09 3.70
N ASN A 242 -8.77 10.68 4.83
CA ASN A 242 -8.87 12.13 4.96
C ASN A 242 -7.49 12.80 4.90
N TYR A 243 -6.46 12.22 5.54
CA TYR A 243 -5.11 12.80 5.50
C TYR A 243 -4.46 12.73 4.10
N ILE A 244 -4.73 11.68 3.32
CA ILE A 244 -4.17 11.52 1.97
C ILE A 244 -4.85 12.45 0.94
N GLN A 245 -6.07 12.92 1.24
CA GLN A 245 -6.88 13.74 0.34
C GLN A 245 -6.67 15.26 0.50
N GLU A 246 -5.99 15.71 1.55
CA GLU A 246 -5.56 17.11 1.76
C GLU A 246 -4.16 17.36 1.21
#